data_AF-A0A3D1QVQ6-F1
#
_entry.id   AF-A0A3D1QVQ6-F1
#
_cell.length_a   1.000
_cell.length_b   1.000
_cell.length_c   1.000
_cell.angle_alpha   90.00
_cell.angle_beta   90.00
_cell.angle_gamma   90.00
#
_symmetry.space_group_name_H-M   'P 1'
#
loop_
_entity.id
_entity.type
_entity.pdbx_description
1 polymer ?
#
loop_
_entity_poly.entity_id
_entity_poly.type
_entity_poly.pdbx_seq_one_letter_code
_entity_poly.pdbx_strand_id
1 'polypeptide(L)'
;DDMKVVGELPNVEALVKRALELDPDWGDGAVRELAINLELATGSLDRARQHYQRVLELTGGRKIGPHVTWAESVAVQQQDRKLFDELLDKALSFDADEAPGYRLVNLISQKRARWLKSRASDLFLEEQ
;
A
#
# COMPACT_ATOMS: atom_id res chain seq x y z
N ASP A 1 7.81 17.46 -11.40
CA ASP A 1 9.23 17.37 -11.08
C ASP A 1 9.73 18.64 -10.42
N ASP A 2 9.71 18.66 -9.09
CA ASP A 2 10.37 19.71 -8.32
C ASP A 2 11.44 19.02 -7.46
N MET A 3 12.70 19.08 -7.94
CA MET A 3 13.85 18.41 -7.31
C MET A 3 14.03 18.82 -5.83
N LYS A 4 13.45 19.96 -5.43
CA LYS A 4 13.41 20.42 -4.04
C LYS A 4 12.70 19.45 -3.10
N VAL A 5 11.62 18.81 -3.56
CA VAL A 5 10.84 17.84 -2.74
C VAL A 5 11.63 16.56 -2.50
N VAL A 6 12.48 16.17 -3.45
CA VAL A 6 13.37 15.00 -3.30
C VAL A 6 14.40 15.24 -2.19
N GLY A 7 14.88 16.49 -2.05
CA GLY A 7 15.78 16.88 -0.96
C GLY A 7 15.17 16.83 0.44
N GLU A 8 13.84 16.76 0.56
CA GLU A 8 13.12 16.68 1.84
C GLU A 8 12.87 15.24 2.30
N LEU A 9 13.13 14.23 1.47
CA LEU A 9 12.92 12.82 1.81
C LEU A 9 13.58 12.40 3.14
N PRO A 10 14.83 12.81 3.46
CA PRO A 10 15.43 12.49 4.76
C PRO A 10 14.62 13.04 5.96
N ASN A 11 13.96 14.18 5.81
CA ASN A 11 13.10 14.74 6.86
C ASN A 11 11.82 13.91 7.01
N VAL A 12 11.23 13.46 5.90
CA VAL A 12 10.06 12.56 5.92
C VAL A 12 10.42 11.23 6.60
N GLU A 13 11.58 10.66 6.26
CA GLU A 13 12.11 9.45 6.90
C GLU A 13 12.26 9.62 8.42
N ALA A 14 12.85 10.74 8.86
CA ALA A 14 13.02 11.04 10.27
C ALA A 14 11.67 11.16 10.99
N LEU A 15 10.67 11.80 10.37
CA LEU A 15 9.33 11.93 10.93
C LEU A 15 8.61 10.59 11.03
N VAL A 16 8.64 9.77 9.98
CA VAL A 16 8.03 8.43 9.97
C VAL A 16 8.67 7.54 11.04
N LYS A 17 10.01 7.53 11.11
CA LYS A 17 10.74 6.78 12.14
C LYS A 17 10.32 7.24 13.53
N ARG A 18 10.27 8.55 13.78
CA ARG A 18 9.90 9.08 15.09
C ARG A 18 8.45 8.74 15.46
N ALA A 19 7.53 8.79 14.50
CA ALA A 19 6.14 8.42 14.72
C ALA A 19 6.00 6.93 15.06
N LEU A 20 6.76 6.05 14.37
CA LEU A 20 6.81 4.61 14.68
C LEU A 20 7.42 4.32 16.06
N GLU A 21 8.37 5.12 16.54
CA GLU A 21 8.91 5.00 17.90
C GLU A 21 7.89 5.42 18.98
N LEU A 22 7.02 6.39 18.67
CA LEU A 22 6.06 6.96 19.62
C LEU A 22 4.82 6.09 19.77
N ASP A 23 4.16 5.80 18.66
CA ASP A 23 2.99 4.93 18.61
C ASP A 23 2.88 4.33 17.21
N PRO A 24 3.43 3.13 16.99
CA PRO A 24 3.45 2.54 15.67
C PRO A 24 2.08 2.02 15.22
N ASP A 25 1.10 1.90 16.12
CA ASP A 25 -0.23 1.38 15.81
C ASP A 25 -1.29 2.50 15.77
N TRP A 26 -0.88 3.77 15.99
CA TRP A 26 -1.73 4.95 15.92
C TRP A 26 -2.54 5.01 14.63
N GLY A 27 -3.83 5.35 14.75
CA GLY A 27 -4.74 5.50 13.61
C GLY A 27 -4.89 4.20 12.80
N ASP A 28 -4.91 3.06 13.48
CA ASP A 28 -4.95 1.71 12.89
C ASP A 28 -3.75 1.43 11.97
N GLY A 29 -2.57 1.93 12.37
CA GLY A 29 -1.33 1.75 11.62
C GLY A 29 -1.17 2.70 10.44
N ALA A 30 -1.79 3.88 10.46
CA ALA A 30 -1.67 4.87 9.37
C ALA A 30 -0.21 5.22 9.04
N VAL A 31 0.65 5.33 10.06
CA VAL A 31 2.09 5.58 9.88
C VAL A 31 2.78 4.38 9.22
N ARG A 32 2.35 3.16 9.55
CA ARG A 32 2.87 1.93 8.94
C ARG A 32 2.51 1.84 7.46
N GLU A 33 1.32 2.27 7.05
CA GLU A 33 0.94 2.32 5.64
C GLU A 33 1.87 3.24 4.82
N LEU A 34 2.25 4.40 5.38
CA LEU A 34 3.26 5.25 4.76
C LEU A 34 4.64 4.57 4.74
N ALA A 35 5.01 3.90 5.84
CA ALA A 35 6.28 3.18 5.95
C ALA A 35 6.43 2.06 4.91
N ILE A 36 5.35 1.41 4.45
CA ILE A 36 5.42 0.39 3.37
C ILE A 36 6.14 0.97 2.14
N ASN A 37 5.70 2.12 1.63
CA ASN A 37 6.29 2.72 0.44
C ASN A 37 7.71 3.22 0.68
N LEU A 38 7.98 3.76 1.87
CA LEU A 38 9.30 4.25 2.23
C LEU A 38 10.33 3.11 2.35
N GLU A 39 9.94 2.00 2.96
CA GLU A 39 10.79 0.81 3.08
C GLU A 39 11.05 0.19 1.70
N LEU A 40 10.05 0.17 0.80
CA LEU A 40 10.27 -0.27 -0.58
C LEU A 40 11.21 0.67 -1.34
N ALA A 41 11.08 1.99 -1.18
CA ALA A 41 11.96 2.98 -1.82
C ALA A 41 13.42 2.87 -1.34
N THR A 42 13.62 2.51 -0.07
CA THR A 42 14.94 2.27 0.53
C THR A 42 15.45 0.84 0.34
N GLY A 43 14.67 -0.04 -0.33
CA GLY A 43 15.07 -1.38 -0.74
C GLY A 43 14.82 -2.49 0.28
N SER A 44 14.02 -2.26 1.32
CA SER A 44 13.73 -3.26 2.37
C SER A 44 12.33 -3.86 2.23
N LEU A 45 12.21 -4.87 1.36
CA LEU A 45 10.96 -5.61 1.17
C LEU A 45 10.45 -6.29 2.45
N ASP A 46 11.35 -6.84 3.27
CA ASP A 46 10.97 -7.54 4.50
C ASP A 46 10.36 -6.59 5.54
N ARG A 47 10.92 -5.38 5.71
CA ARG A 47 10.34 -4.37 6.60
C ARG A 47 9.01 -3.88 6.06
N ALA A 48 8.92 -3.61 4.76
CA ALA A 48 7.65 -3.28 4.12
C ALA A 48 6.58 -4.36 4.37
N ARG A 49 6.96 -5.65 4.28
CA ARG A 49 6.06 -6.78 4.53
C ARG A 49 5.57 -6.83 5.97
N GLN A 50 6.44 -6.57 6.95
CA GLN A 50 6.05 -6.50 8.36
C GLN A 50 5.03 -5.38 8.61
N HIS A 51 5.24 -4.19 8.04
CA HIS A 51 4.27 -3.09 8.13
C HIS A 51 2.93 -3.46 7.50
N TYR A 52 2.96 -4.03 6.29
CA TYR A 52 1.78 -4.50 5.58
C TYR A 52 0.97 -5.52 6.40
N GLN A 53 1.61 -6.57 6.89
CA GLN A 53 0.96 -7.59 7.71
C GLN A 53 0.34 -6.99 8.98
N ARG A 54 1.08 -6.11 9.66
CA ARG A 54 0.60 -5.50 10.90
C ARG A 54 -0.63 -4.60 10.69
N VAL A 55 -0.69 -3.84 9.59
CA VAL A 55 -1.89 -3.03 9.28
C VAL A 55 -3.11 -3.92 9.03
N LEU A 56 -2.93 -5.06 8.34
CA LEU A 56 -4.02 -6.01 8.13
C LEU A 56 -4.52 -6.60 9.45
N GLU A 57 -3.62 -6.90 10.39
CA GLU A 57 -4.00 -7.35 11.73
C GLU A 57 -4.79 -6.28 12.50
N LEU A 58 -4.27 -5.04 12.56
CA LEU A 58 -4.90 -3.94 13.29
C LEU A 58 -6.30 -3.61 12.78
N THR A 59 -6.48 -3.65 11.47
CA THR A 59 -7.76 -3.32 10.82
C THR A 59 -8.71 -4.52 10.73
N GLY A 60 -8.26 -5.72 11.11
CA GLY A 60 -8.99 -6.97 10.92
C GLY A 60 -9.24 -7.28 9.44
N GLY A 61 -8.35 -6.82 8.54
CA GLY A 61 -8.49 -6.95 7.09
C GLY A 61 -9.61 -6.08 6.47
N ARG A 62 -10.24 -5.19 7.24
CA ARG A 62 -11.36 -4.35 6.79
C ARG A 62 -10.93 -3.08 6.08
N LYS A 63 -9.63 -2.73 6.14
CA LYS A 63 -9.03 -1.64 5.36
C LYS A 63 -8.29 -2.24 4.18
N ILE A 64 -8.80 -2.00 2.97
CA ILE A 64 -8.31 -2.69 1.75
C ILE A 64 -7.18 -1.94 1.04
N GLY A 65 -6.93 -0.67 1.41
CA GLY A 65 -5.85 0.14 0.86
C GLY A 65 -4.48 -0.54 0.83
N PRO A 66 -4.03 -1.20 1.93
CA PRO A 66 -2.77 -1.92 1.95
C PRO A 66 -2.64 -3.00 0.86
N HIS A 67 -3.72 -3.71 0.52
CA HIS A 67 -3.69 -4.70 -0.57
C HIS A 67 -3.41 -4.03 -1.93
N VAL A 68 -4.04 -2.88 -2.18
CA VAL A 68 -3.86 -2.12 -3.41
C VAL A 68 -2.43 -1.56 -3.51
N THR A 69 -1.90 -1.01 -2.40
CA THR A 69 -0.49 -0.56 -2.35
C THR A 69 0.49 -1.70 -2.57
N TRP A 70 0.25 -2.87 -1.97
CA TRP A 70 1.13 -4.02 -2.14
C TRP A 70 1.11 -4.54 -3.59
N ALA A 71 -0.06 -4.59 -4.22
CA ALA A 71 -0.17 -4.94 -5.63
C ALA A 71 0.60 -3.95 -6.52
N GLU A 72 0.40 -2.65 -6.31
CA GLU A 72 1.03 -1.60 -7.11
C GLU A 72 2.56 -1.55 -6.94
N SER A 73 3.04 -1.61 -5.70
CA SER A 73 4.46 -1.36 -5.41
C SER A 73 5.31 -2.63 -5.43
N VAL A 74 4.76 -3.80 -5.07
CA VAL A 74 5.52 -5.05 -4.93
C VAL A 74 5.26 -6.00 -6.09
N ALA A 75 3.99 -6.29 -6.39
CA ALA A 75 3.67 -7.26 -7.43
C ALA A 75 4.12 -6.77 -8.81
N VAL A 76 3.94 -5.47 -9.12
CA VAL A 76 4.48 -4.86 -10.36
C VAL A 76 6.01 -4.90 -10.38
N GLN A 77 6.70 -4.51 -9.30
CA GLN A 77 8.16 -4.52 -9.25
C GLN A 77 8.74 -5.92 -9.47
N GLN A 78 8.08 -6.94 -8.93
CA GLN A 78 8.47 -8.34 -9.07
C GLN A 78 7.96 -9.00 -10.35
N GLN A 79 7.19 -8.27 -11.17
CA GLN A 79 6.51 -8.79 -12.35
C GLN A 79 5.61 -10.00 -12.03
N ASP A 80 5.08 -10.06 -10.80
CA ASP A 80 4.15 -11.10 -10.36
C ASP A 80 2.71 -10.71 -10.69
N ARG A 81 2.30 -11.01 -11.93
CA ARG A 81 0.95 -10.69 -12.42
C ARG A 81 -0.14 -11.43 -11.62
N LYS A 82 0.14 -12.64 -11.17
CA LYS A 82 -0.82 -13.46 -10.42
C LYS A 82 -1.13 -12.82 -9.08
N LEU A 83 -0.10 -12.45 -8.31
CA LEU A 83 -0.27 -11.76 -7.03
C LEU A 83 -0.98 -10.42 -7.19
N PHE A 84 -0.67 -9.68 -8.25
CA PHE A 84 -1.34 -8.41 -8.55
C PHE A 84 -2.85 -8.59 -8.73
N ASP A 85 -3.26 -9.54 -9.58
CA ASP A 85 -4.68 -9.79 -9.83
C ASP A 85 -5.39 -10.30 -8.57
N GLU A 86 -4.78 -11.23 -7.82
CA GLU A 86 -5.32 -11.75 -6.56
C GLU A 86 -5.60 -10.64 -5.53
N LEU A 87 -4.64 -9.73 -5.33
CA LEU A 87 -4.78 -8.64 -4.36
C LEU A 87 -5.82 -7.59 -4.79
N LEU A 88 -5.84 -7.23 -6.07
CA LEU A 88 -6.81 -6.27 -6.58
C LEU A 88 -8.23 -6.84 -6.61
N ASP A 89 -8.39 -8.11 -6.96
CA ASP A 89 -9.71 -8.77 -6.90
C ASP A 89 -10.21 -8.90 -5.47
N LYS A 90 -9.33 -9.23 -4.53
CA LYS A 90 -9.68 -9.19 -3.10
C LYS A 90 -10.17 -7.80 -2.69
N ALA A 91 -9.46 -6.74 -3.09
CA ALA A 91 -9.85 -5.36 -2.77
C ALA A 91 -11.20 -4.96 -3.41
N LEU A 92 -11.45 -5.39 -4.64
CA LEU A 92 -12.69 -5.09 -5.38
C LEU A 92 -13.89 -5.91 -4.90
N SER A 93 -13.67 -7.10 -4.34
CA SER A 93 -14.71 -7.97 -3.80
C SER A 93 -15.22 -7.54 -2.42
N PHE A 94 -14.47 -6.71 -1.71
CA PHE A 94 -14.83 -6.26 -0.36
C PHE A 94 -16.02 -5.29 -0.39
N ASP A 95 -17.05 -5.54 0.40
CA ASP A 95 -18.14 -4.58 0.58
C ASP A 95 -17.72 -3.45 1.53
N ALA A 96 -17.57 -2.24 0.99
CA ALA A 96 -17.15 -1.08 1.77
C ALA A 96 -18.17 -0.68 2.85
N ASP A 97 -19.44 -1.06 2.70
CA ASP A 97 -20.48 -0.78 3.69
C ASP A 97 -20.34 -1.65 4.96
N GLU A 98 -19.65 -2.80 4.88
CA GLU A 98 -19.30 -3.65 6.04
C GLU A 98 -18.22 -3.02 6.95
N ALA A 99 -17.54 -1.96 6.49
CA ALA A 99 -16.53 -1.25 7.26
C ALA A 99 -16.77 0.26 7.31
N PRO A 100 -17.82 0.76 8.00
CA PRO A 100 -18.19 2.18 8.01
C PRO A 100 -17.03 3.15 8.36
N GLY A 101 -16.16 2.76 9.30
CA GLY A 101 -14.99 3.56 9.70
C GLY A 101 -13.89 3.67 8.63
N TYR A 102 -13.84 2.73 7.68
CA TYR A 102 -12.89 2.74 6.56
C TYR A 102 -13.57 2.92 5.21
N ARG A 103 -14.89 3.12 5.18
CA ARG A 103 -15.69 3.13 3.95
C ARG A 103 -15.15 4.07 2.89
N LEU A 104 -14.88 5.33 3.26
CA LEU A 104 -14.36 6.32 2.33
C LEU A 104 -13.01 5.89 1.73
N VAL A 105 -12.07 5.49 2.57
CA VAL A 105 -10.73 5.09 2.11
C VAL A 105 -10.80 3.80 1.28
N ASN A 106 -11.67 2.86 1.63
CA ASN A 106 -11.91 1.65 0.84
C ASN A 106 -12.49 1.97 -0.55
N LEU A 107 -13.48 2.86 -0.66
CA LEU A 107 -14.03 3.27 -1.96
C LEU A 107 -12.96 3.93 -2.84
N ILE A 108 -12.10 4.75 -2.26
CA ILE A 108 -10.96 5.36 -2.97
C ILE A 108 -9.98 4.27 -3.44
N SER A 109 -9.61 3.34 -2.57
CA SER A 109 -8.73 2.22 -2.91
C SER A 109 -9.33 1.31 -3.98
N GLN A 110 -10.64 1.04 -3.97
CA GLN A 110 -11.32 0.31 -5.04
C GLN A 110 -11.28 1.05 -6.37
N LYS A 111 -11.46 2.38 -6.36
CA LYS A 111 -11.29 3.19 -7.57
C LYS A 111 -9.87 3.06 -8.12
N ARG A 112 -8.86 3.09 -7.24
CA ARG A 112 -7.45 2.87 -7.63
C ARG A 112 -7.23 1.46 -8.18
N ALA A 113 -7.78 0.43 -7.53
CA ALA A 113 -7.69 -0.95 -7.98
C ALA A 113 -8.27 -1.16 -9.39
N ARG A 114 -9.47 -0.61 -9.69
CA ARG A 114 -10.04 -0.67 -11.05
C ARG A 114 -9.13 0.01 -12.08
N TRP A 115 -8.57 1.16 -11.72
CA TRP A 115 -7.64 1.88 -12.59
C TRP A 115 -6.37 1.06 -12.85
N LEU A 116 -5.78 0.47 -11.81
CA LEU A 116 -4.61 -0.40 -11.93
C LEU A 116 -4.89 -1.63 -12.81
N LYS A 117 -6.02 -2.33 -12.60
CA LYS A 117 -6.40 -3.46 -13.47
C LYS A 117 -6.56 -3.04 -14.93
N SER A 118 -7.12 -1.86 -15.20
CA SER A 118 -7.28 -1.36 -16.57
C SER A 118 -5.96 -1.07 -17.29
N ARG A 119 -4.86 -0.96 -16.55
CA ARG A 119 -3.51 -0.70 -17.07
C ARG A 119 -2.56 -1.88 -16.92
N ALA A 120 -3.08 -3.06 -16.60
CA ALA A 120 -2.21 -4.20 -16.31
C ALA A 120 -1.33 -4.61 -17.50
N SER A 121 -1.74 -4.38 -18.75
CA SER A 121 -0.88 -4.57 -19.94
C SER A 121 0.32 -3.63 -19.96
N ASP A 122 0.19 -2.43 -19.41
CA ASP A 122 1.25 -1.41 -19.40
C ASP A 122 2.22 -1.60 -18.22
N LEU A 123 1.78 -2.32 -17.18
CA LEU A 123 2.52 -2.51 -15.93
C LEU A 123 3.36 -3.80 -15.92
N PHE A 124 3.00 -4.77 -16.75
CA PHE A 124 3.67 -6.06 -16.83
C PHE A 124 4.27 -6.24 -18.22
N LEU A 125 5.52 -6.70 -18.26
CA LEU A 125 6.18 -7.11 -19.48
C LEU A 125 5.47 -8.38 -19.96
N GLU A 126 4.68 -8.28 -21.03
CA GLU A 126 4.12 -9.48 -21.68
C GLU A 126 5.30 -10.37 -22.15
N GLU A 127 5.28 -11.66 -21.80
CA GLU A 127 6.07 -12.65 -22.56
C GLU A 127 5.47 -12.68 -23.97
N GLN A 128 6.23 -12.20 -24.96
CA GLN A 128 5.99 -12.54 -26.36
C GLN A 128 6.32 -14.01 -26.61
#